data_AF-A0A0D0AMC5-F1
#
_entry.id   AF-A0A0D0AMC5-F1
#
_cell.length_a   1.000
_cell.length_b   1.000
_cell.length_c   1.000
_cell.angle_alpha   90.00
_cell.angle_beta   90.00
_cell.angle_gamma   90.00
#
_symmetry.space_group_name_H-M   'P 1'
#
loop_
_entity.id
_entity.type
_entity.pdbx_description
1 polymer ?
#
loop_
_entity_poly.entity_id
_entity_poly.type
_entity_poly.pdbx_seq_one_letter_code
_entity_poly.pdbx_strand_id
1 'polypeptide(L)' 'GPVLYSRTHGGITYDVPSPSASGPYYWVTRGSRIGIFSTWQQASSYVIGVSRASFSRVRSVVDGIQLMEDAIDRGDTEVI' A
#
# COMPACT_ATOMS: atom_id res chain seq x y z
N GLY A 1 -16.18 4.58 -7.42
CA GLY A 1 -15.01 4.54 -6.51
C GLY A 1 -13.76 4.84 -7.32
N PRO A 2 -12.66 5.29 -6.72
CA PRO A 2 -11.41 5.44 -7.47
C PRO A 2 -11.01 4.07 -8.04
N VAL A 3 -10.63 4.05 -9.31
CA VAL A 3 -10.03 2.88 -9.94
C VAL A 3 -8.70 2.65 -9.24
N LEU A 4 -8.61 1.60 -8.43
CA LEU A 4 -7.35 1.12 -7.88
C LEU A 4 -6.67 0.34 -8.99
N TYR A 5 -5.49 0.79 -9.39
CA TYR A 5 -4.63 0.02 -10.28
C TYR A 5 -3.89 -0.99 -9.42
N SER A 6 -3.59 -2.17 -9.94
CA SER A 6 -2.79 -3.17 -9.23
C SER A 6 -1.47 -3.40 -9.93
N ARG A 7 -0.44 -3.75 -9.15
CA ARG A 7 0.86 -4.20 -9.64
C ARG A 7 1.19 -5.54 -9.03
N THR A 8 2.03 -6.32 -9.73
CA THR A 8 2.53 -7.60 -9.23
C THR A 8 4.06 -7.58 -9.21
N HIS A 9 4.65 -7.97 -8.09
CA HIS A 9 6.10 -8.14 -7.89
C HIS A 9 6.34 -9.37 -7.03
N GLY A 10 7.31 -10.22 -7.37
CA GLY A 10 7.58 -11.46 -6.61
C GLY A 10 6.39 -12.42 -6.47
N GLY A 11 5.37 -12.34 -7.35
CA GLY A 11 4.12 -13.10 -7.25
C GLY A 11 3.09 -12.51 -6.28
N ILE A 12 3.39 -11.39 -5.62
CA ILE A 12 2.48 -10.67 -4.72
C ILE A 12 1.85 -9.50 -5.48
N THR A 13 0.52 -9.40 -5.40
CA THR A 13 -0.25 -8.30 -6.01
C THR A 13 -0.63 -7.26 -4.95
N TYR A 14 -0.41 -5.99 -5.25
CA TYR A 14 -0.69 -4.87 -4.36
C TYR A 14 -1.35 -3.70 -5.12
N ASP A 15 -2.14 -2.91 -4.40
CA ASP A 15 -2.86 -1.75 -4.95
C ASP A 15 -1.92 -0.54 -5.10
N VAL A 16 -2.12 0.26 -6.14
CA VAL A 16 -1.47 1.56 -6.33
C VAL A 16 -2.52 2.61 -6.72
N PRO A 17 -2.35 3.87 -6.30
CA PRO A 17 -3.32 4.90 -6.63
C PRO A 17 -3.18 5.29 -8.12
N SER A 18 -4.20 5.97 -8.64
CA SER A 18 -4.14 6.57 -9.98
C SER A 18 -2.88 7.44 -10.13
N PRO A 19 -2.23 7.46 -11.32
CA PRO A 19 -1.12 8.39 -11.58
C PRO A 19 -1.50 9.87 -11.40
N SER A 20 -2.80 10.19 -11.51
CA SER A 20 -3.36 11.52 -11.28
C SER A 20 -3.82 11.78 -9.85
N ALA A 21 -3.68 10.80 -8.94
CA ALA A 21 -4.05 10.99 -7.55
C ALA A 21 -3.11 11.98 -6.88
N SER A 22 -3.63 12.75 -5.92
CA SER A 22 -2.85 13.64 -5.08
C SER A 22 -2.75 13.07 -3.68
N GLY A 23 -1.57 13.19 -3.07
CA GLY A 23 -1.32 12.76 -1.70
C GLY A 23 -2.01 13.61 -0.64
N PRO A 24 -1.78 13.32 0.66
CA PRO A 24 -0.70 12.47 1.18
C PRO A 24 -0.84 10.98 0.84
N TYR A 25 0.28 10.33 0.55
CA TYR A 25 0.33 8.91 0.22
C TYR A 25 0.71 8.06 1.43
N TYR A 26 0.11 6.87 1.52
CA TYR A 26 0.35 5.90 2.56
C TYR A 26 0.59 4.54 1.94
N TRP A 27 1.60 3.83 2.40
CA TRP A 27 1.79 2.43 2.05
C TRP A 27 1.36 1.55 3.22
N VAL A 28 0.76 0.41 2.91
CA VAL A 28 0.35 -0.63 3.85
C VAL A 28 1.02 -1.92 3.41
N THR A 29 2.00 -2.39 4.18
CA THR A 29 2.65 -3.70 3.93
C THR A 29 1.94 -4.83 4.65
N ARG A 30 1.17 -4.51 5.70
CA ARG A 30 0.34 -5.49 6.40
C ARG A 30 -1.01 -4.91 6.79
N GLY A 31 -2.08 -5.57 6.35
CA GLY A 31 -3.46 -5.10 6.49
C GLY A 31 -4.45 -6.02 5.79
N SER A 32 -5.74 -5.70 5.82
CA SER A 32 -6.76 -6.41 5.02
C SER A 32 -6.62 -6.14 3.52
N ARG A 33 -5.83 -5.13 3.15
CA ARG A 33 -5.26 -4.90 1.83
C ARG A 33 -3.85 -4.31 1.98
N ILE A 34 -3.00 -4.62 1.01
CA ILE A 34 -1.64 -4.07 0.91
C ILE A 34 -1.50 -3.23 -0.36
N GLY A 35 -0.64 -2.21 -0.31
CA GLY A 35 -0.47 -1.29 -1.43
C GLY A 35 -0.15 0.13 -1.01
N ILE A 36 -0.28 1.04 -1.97
CA ILE A 36 -0.13 2.48 -1.81
C ILE A 36 -1.50 3.12 -2.01
N PHE A 37 -1.87 4.04 -1.12
CA PHE A 37 -3.16 4.71 -1.07
C PHE A 37 -2.98 6.21 -0.98
N SER A 38 -3.84 6.98 -1.65
CA SER A 38 -3.71 8.44 -1.75
C SER A 38 -4.42 9.22 -0.65
N THR A 39 -5.04 8.54 0.32
CA THR A 39 -5.65 9.17 1.49
C THR A 39 -5.48 8.32 2.74
N TRP A 40 -5.46 8.98 3.90
CA TRP A 40 -5.51 8.29 5.17
C TRP A 40 -6.80 7.49 5.32
N GLN A 41 -7.95 8.03 4.88
CA GLN A 41 -9.25 7.37 4.98
C GLN A 41 -9.29 6.01 4.26
N GLN A 42 -8.59 5.88 3.14
CA GLN A 42 -8.44 4.57 2.47
C GLN A 42 -7.50 3.66 3.26
N ALA A 43 -6.28 4.12 3.54
CA ALA A 43 -5.29 3.31 4.24
C ALA A 43 -5.80 2.82 5.61
N SER A 44 -6.46 3.70 6.37
CA SER A 44 -7.01 3.40 7.70
C SER A 44 -8.06 2.29 7.66
N SER A 45 -8.87 2.23 6.60
CA SER A 45 -9.85 1.16 6.41
C SER A 45 -9.21 -0.23 6.27
N TYR A 46 -7.92 -0.30 5.94
CA TYR A 46 -7.17 -1.54 5.77
C TYR A 46 -6.30 -1.92 6.96
N VAL A 47 -6.11 -1.03 7.94
CA VAL A 47 -5.18 -1.23 9.07
C VAL A 47 -5.83 -1.10 10.44
N ILE A 48 -6.90 -0.31 10.58
CA ILE A 48 -7.58 -0.14 11.87
C ILE A 48 -8.31 -1.43 12.23
N GLY A 49 -8.02 -1.96 13.42
CA GLY A 49 -8.58 -3.22 13.91
C GLY A 49 -7.88 -4.47 13.36
N VAL A 50 -6.89 -4.33 12.47
CA VAL A 50 -6.11 -5.46 11.94
C VAL A 50 -4.89 -5.70 12.82
N SER A 51 -4.79 -6.90 13.40
CA SER A 51 -3.68 -7.25 14.29
C SER A 51 -2.34 -7.16 13.57
N ARG A 52 -1.36 -6.50 14.19
CA ARG A 52 -0.01 -6.31 13.65
C ARG A 52 0.03 -5.60 12.29
N ALA A 53 -0.99 -4.80 11.95
CA ALA A 53 -0.96 -3.97 10.75
C ALA A 53 0.30 -3.10 10.69
N SER A 54 0.85 -2.93 9.48
CA SER A 54 2.06 -2.16 9.23
C SER A 54 1.82 -1.19 8.08
N PHE A 55 2.01 0.10 8.37
CA PHE A 55 1.79 1.18 7.44
C PHE A 55 2.69 2.38 7.77
N SER A 56 2.94 3.22 6.78
CA SER A 56 3.58 4.53 6.98
C SER A 56 3.16 5.53 5.92
N ARG A 57 3.58 6.78 6.07
CA ARG A 57 3.44 7.81 5.04
C ARG A 57 4.65 7.77 4.11
N VAL A 58 4.41 7.93 2.81
CA VAL A 58 5.46 7.98 1.78
C VAL A 58 5.40 9.30 1.02
N ARG A 59 6.52 9.70 0.40
CA ARG A 59 6.64 11.03 -0.21
C ARG A 59 5.94 11.13 -1.56
N SER A 60 5.91 10.02 -2.30
CA SER A 60 5.31 9.91 -3.62
C SER A 60 4.85 8.48 -3.89
N VAL A 61 4.09 8.28 -4.97
CA VAL A 61 3.69 6.94 -5.42
C VAL A 61 4.91 6.11 -5.83
N VAL A 62 5.89 6.72 -6.51
CA VAL A 62 7.12 6.04 -6.95
C VAL A 62 7.95 5.55 -5.76
N ASP A 63 8.12 6.41 -4.75
CA ASP A 63 8.81 6.08 -3.49
C ASP A 63 8.09 4.93 -2.77
N GLY A 64 6.75 5.01 -2.65
CA GLY A 64 5.95 3.95 -2.05
C GLY A 64 6.01 2.62 -2.81
N ILE A 65 6.10 2.66 -4.14
CA ILE A 65 6.30 1.48 -4.99
C ILE A 65 7.65 0.82 -4.70
N GLN A 66 8.74 1.60 -4.67
CA GLN A 66 10.08 1.05 -4.42
C GLN A 66 10.14 0.39 -3.04
N LEU A 67 9.62 1.08 -2.02
CA LEU A 67 9.55 0.54 -0.67
C LEU A 67 8.71 -0.75 -0.62
N MET A 68 7.58 -0.80 -1.34
CA MET A 68 6.71 -1.98 -1.40
C MET A 68 7.42 -3.18 -2.03
N GLU A 69 8.10 -2.98 -3.16
CA GLU A 69 8.87 -4.04 -3.83
C GLU A 69 10.00 -4.54 -2.92
N ASP A 70 10.74 -3.64 -2.26
CA ASP A 70 11.76 -4.01 -1.27
C ASP A 70 11.17 -4.81 -0.09
N ALA A 71 9.96 -4.45 0.37
CA ALA A 71 9.26 -5.18 1.44
C ALA A 71 8.80 -6.57 1.00
N ILE A 72 8.35 -6.72 -0.25
CA ILE A 72 8.00 -8.02 -0.85
C ILE A 72 9.26 -8.90 -0.92
N ASP A 73 10.38 -8.35 -1.40
CA ASP A 73 11.63 -9.11 -1.54
C ASP A 73 12.20 -9.57 -0.19
N ARG A 74 11.91 -8.83 0.90
CA ARG A 74 12.25 -9.24 2.27
C ARG A 74 11.23 -10.19 2.93
N GLY A 75 10.06 -10.38 2.33
CA GLY A 75 8.96 -11.15 2.93
C GLY A 75 8.22 -10.42 4.05
N ASP A 76 8.28 -9.08 4.07
CA ASP A 76 7.65 -8.23 5.10
C ASP A 76 6.18 -7.89 4.79
N THR A 77 5.60 -8.44 3.72
CA THR A 77 4.21 -8.17 3.30
C THR A 77 3.25 -9.29 3.65
N GLU A 78 2.08 -8.95 4.20
CA GLU A 78 1.07 -9.93 4.61
C GLU A 78 -0.34 -9.35 4.48
N VAL A 79 -1.22 -10.00 3.72
CA VAL A 79 -2.67 -9.72 3.72
C VAL A 79 -3.32 -10.55 4.83
N ILE A 80 -4.08 -9.91 5.72
CA ILE A 80 -4.75 -10.54 6.88
C ILE A 80 -6.26 -10.59 6.70
#